data_AF-Q1IEX6-F1
#
_entry.id   AF-Q1IEX6-F1
#
_cell.length_a   1.000
_cell.length_b   1.000
_cell.length_c   1.000
_cell.angle_alpha   90.00
_cell.angle_beta   90.00
_cell.angle_gamma   90.00
#
_symmetry.space_group_name_H-M   'P 1'
#
loop_
_entity.id
_entity.type
_entity.pdbx_description
1 polymer ?
#
loop_
_entity_poly.entity_id
_entity_poly.type
_entity_poly.pdbx_seq_one_letter_code
_entity_poly.pdbx_strand_id
1 'polypeptide(L)'
;MSELMTAFSAIEDSFNEKVRGFVESVQRSGLSWSSYELHERVINQYGYDVRALYLQYEPDLMAMLRSGSSEDRRVSLKVARDGLLDFSCSDSFVEELINISIDGNEEEMLLARGILASRGWTSGRDELVGKIVSGFCSDGMDYYTYKNVGEFLCVIGGESLLEAHIKLGEGSQDEDIVELANDLSLHFFRG
;
A
#
# COMPACT_ATOMS: atom_id res chain seq x y z
N MET A 1 8.29 -16.27 -15.53
CA MET A 1 7.34 -15.34 -14.88
C MET A 1 5.96 -15.95 -14.75
N SER A 2 5.34 -16.48 -15.84
CA SER A 2 4.01 -17.12 -15.73
C SER A 2 3.97 -18.32 -14.77
N GLU A 3 5.02 -19.14 -14.69
CA GLU A 3 5.09 -20.28 -13.75
C GLU A 3 5.15 -19.84 -12.29
N LEU A 4 5.94 -18.79 -11.98
CA LEU A 4 5.97 -18.16 -10.66
C LEU A 4 4.57 -17.62 -10.29
N MET A 5 3.92 -16.90 -11.21
CA MET A 5 2.59 -16.34 -10.97
C MET A 5 1.54 -17.43 -10.73
N THR A 6 1.60 -18.51 -11.52
CA THR A 6 0.71 -19.66 -11.37
C THR A 6 0.91 -20.32 -10.01
N ALA A 7 2.17 -20.53 -9.61
CA ALA A 7 2.50 -21.17 -8.35
C ALA A 7 2.13 -20.27 -7.15
N PHE A 8 2.38 -18.97 -7.23
CA PHE A 8 1.98 -18.01 -6.19
C PHE A 8 0.47 -17.93 -6.04
N SER A 9 -0.28 -17.91 -7.15
CA SER A 9 -1.75 -17.91 -7.12
C SER A 9 -2.30 -19.15 -6.43
N ALA A 10 -1.73 -20.34 -6.70
CA ALA A 10 -2.14 -21.57 -6.02
C ALA A 10 -1.89 -21.53 -4.50
N ILE A 11 -0.81 -20.88 -4.06
CA ILE A 11 -0.54 -20.67 -2.63
C ILE A 11 -1.56 -19.69 -2.03
N GLU A 12 -1.83 -18.57 -2.70
CA GLU A 12 -2.82 -17.58 -2.27
C GLU A 12 -4.22 -18.20 -2.13
N ASP A 13 -4.64 -19.04 -3.09
CA ASP A 13 -5.93 -19.74 -3.07
C ASP A 13 -6.04 -20.70 -1.89
N SER A 14 -4.92 -21.29 -1.46
CA SER A 14 -4.88 -22.17 -0.28
C SER A 14 -4.99 -21.38 1.04
N PHE A 15 -4.68 -20.08 1.01
CA PHE A 15 -4.71 -19.19 2.17
C PHE A 15 -6.09 -18.53 2.35
N ASN A 16 -7.02 -19.29 2.93
CA ASN A 16 -8.43 -18.89 3.02
C ASN A 16 -8.67 -17.50 3.64
N GLU A 17 -9.74 -16.83 3.20
CA GLU A 17 -10.11 -15.47 3.63
C GLU A 17 -10.26 -15.31 5.15
N LYS A 18 -10.72 -16.36 5.84
CA LYS A 18 -10.87 -16.34 7.30
C LYS A 18 -9.51 -16.22 8.00
N VAL A 19 -8.48 -16.91 7.51
CA VAL A 19 -7.11 -16.80 8.03
C VAL A 19 -6.53 -15.43 7.68
N ARG A 20 -6.80 -14.90 6.49
CA ARG A 20 -6.38 -13.55 6.08
C ARG A 20 -6.96 -12.48 7.00
N GLY A 21 -8.28 -12.51 7.23
CA GLY A 21 -8.95 -11.61 8.17
C GLY A 21 -8.42 -11.75 9.61
N PHE A 22 -8.05 -12.95 10.03
CA PHE A 22 -7.37 -13.16 11.31
C PHE A 22 -6.00 -12.45 11.36
N VAL A 23 -5.14 -12.64 10.35
CA VAL A 23 -3.82 -12.01 10.27
C VAL A 23 -3.93 -10.48 10.30
N GLU A 24 -4.85 -9.91 9.51
CA GLU A 24 -5.09 -8.46 9.49
C GLU A 24 -5.59 -7.94 10.86
N SER A 25 -6.46 -8.68 11.54
CA SER A 25 -6.96 -8.30 12.87
C SER A 25 -5.85 -8.28 13.92
N VAL A 26 -4.93 -9.25 13.85
CA VAL A 26 -3.79 -9.37 14.74
C VAL A 26 -2.81 -8.21 14.56
N GLN A 27 -2.54 -7.84 13.31
CA GLN A 27 -1.64 -6.72 13.00
C GLN A 27 -2.15 -5.38 13.56
N ARG A 28 -3.47 -5.20 13.69
CA ARG A 28 -4.08 -3.97 14.21
C ARG A 28 -4.25 -3.96 15.74
N SER A 29 -4.61 -5.09 16.33
CA SER A 29 -5.15 -5.14 17.70
C SER A 29 -4.34 -5.99 18.67
N GLY A 30 -3.24 -6.60 18.21
CA GLY A 30 -2.46 -7.56 18.99
C GLY A 30 -3.09 -8.96 19.03
N LEU A 31 -2.37 -9.92 19.62
CA LEU A 31 -2.65 -11.35 19.47
C LEU A 31 -2.95 -12.01 20.82
N SER A 32 -4.05 -12.77 20.91
CA SER A 32 -4.24 -13.74 21.99
C SER A 32 -3.81 -15.14 21.53
N TRP A 33 -2.95 -15.80 22.32
CA TRP A 33 -2.28 -17.06 21.94
C TRP A 33 -3.24 -18.14 21.42
N SER A 34 -4.38 -18.31 22.07
CA SER A 34 -5.41 -19.29 21.68
C SER A 34 -6.02 -19.05 20.30
N SER A 35 -6.06 -17.79 19.84
CA SER A 35 -6.58 -17.45 18.52
C SER A 35 -5.56 -17.79 17.42
N TYR A 36 -4.27 -17.69 17.72
CA TYR A 36 -3.20 -18.06 16.79
C TYR A 36 -3.13 -19.57 16.57
N GLU A 37 -3.24 -20.39 17.62
CA GLU A 37 -3.19 -21.86 17.50
C GLU A 37 -4.21 -22.42 16.48
N LEU A 38 -5.39 -21.79 16.36
CA LEU A 38 -6.42 -22.19 15.39
C LEU A 38 -6.01 -21.97 13.93
N HIS A 39 -5.09 -21.05 13.68
CA HIS A 39 -4.67 -20.62 12.34
C HIS A 39 -3.19 -20.91 12.06
N GLU A 40 -2.40 -21.25 13.08
CA GLU A 40 -0.94 -21.41 13.05
C GLU A 40 -0.49 -22.30 11.91
N ARG A 41 -1.08 -23.50 11.78
CA ARG A 41 -0.67 -24.47 10.75
C ARG A 41 -0.82 -23.89 9.34
N VAL A 42 -1.91 -23.17 9.07
CA VAL A 42 -2.18 -22.59 7.74
C VAL A 42 -1.26 -21.41 7.48
N ILE A 43 -1.02 -20.56 8.47
CA ILE A 43 -0.09 -19.42 8.39
C ILE A 43 1.36 -19.91 8.16
N ASN A 44 1.79 -20.92 8.90
CA ASN A 44 3.13 -21.47 8.76
C ASN A 44 3.32 -22.18 7.42
N GLN A 45 2.31 -22.91 6.95
CA GLN A 45 2.35 -23.55 5.63
C GLN A 45 2.45 -22.51 4.52
N TYR A 46 1.62 -21.46 4.57
CA TYR A 46 1.69 -20.34 3.64
C TYR A 46 3.08 -19.71 3.61
N GLY A 47 3.62 -19.35 4.78
CA GLY A 47 4.95 -18.77 4.87
C GLY A 47 6.07 -19.69 4.35
N TYR A 48 5.93 -21.00 4.54
CA TYR A 48 6.86 -22.00 3.99
C TYR A 48 6.77 -22.06 2.46
N ASP A 49 5.57 -22.15 1.90
CA ASP A 49 5.37 -22.31 0.47
C ASP A 49 5.84 -21.06 -0.30
N VAL A 50 5.55 -19.86 0.21
CA VAL A 50 6.06 -18.62 -0.41
C VAL A 50 7.60 -18.59 -0.33
N ARG A 51 8.22 -18.94 0.81
CA ARG A 51 9.69 -19.00 0.89
C ARG A 51 10.29 -20.02 -0.09
N ALA A 52 9.67 -21.17 -0.25
CA ALA A 52 10.10 -22.18 -1.20
C ALA A 52 10.07 -21.67 -2.65
N LEU A 53 9.01 -20.93 -3.03
CA LEU A 53 8.97 -20.27 -4.35
C LEU A 53 10.10 -19.27 -4.54
N TYR A 54 10.41 -18.48 -3.52
CA TYR A 54 11.47 -17.47 -3.64
C TYR A 54 12.86 -18.09 -3.77
N LEU A 55 13.10 -19.21 -3.09
CA LEU A 55 14.33 -19.98 -3.26
C LEU A 55 14.43 -20.65 -4.63
N GLN A 56 13.30 -21.04 -5.21
CA GLN A 56 13.27 -21.72 -6.50
C GLN A 56 13.45 -20.75 -7.68
N TYR A 57 12.78 -19.60 -7.64
CA TYR A 57 12.67 -18.68 -8.76
C TYR A 57 13.49 -17.40 -8.61
N GLU A 58 13.98 -17.10 -7.40
CA GLU A 58 14.77 -15.89 -7.06
C GLU A 58 14.23 -14.60 -7.69
N PRO A 59 12.94 -14.25 -7.46
CA PRO A 59 12.35 -13.09 -8.12
C PRO A 59 12.93 -11.77 -7.62
N ASP A 60 13.20 -10.85 -8.54
CA ASP A 60 13.50 -9.45 -8.21
C ASP A 60 12.19 -8.69 -7.96
N LEU A 61 11.88 -8.50 -6.69
CA LEU A 61 10.65 -7.84 -6.27
C LEU A 61 10.58 -6.37 -6.68
N MET A 62 11.71 -5.68 -6.75
CA MET A 62 11.75 -4.29 -7.19
C MET A 62 11.44 -4.21 -8.68
N ALA A 63 12.03 -5.11 -9.47
CA ALA A 63 11.74 -5.20 -10.91
C ALA A 63 10.27 -5.57 -11.17
N MET A 64 9.70 -6.49 -10.38
CA MET A 64 8.28 -6.83 -10.47
C MET A 64 7.37 -5.68 -10.08
N LEU A 65 7.70 -4.94 -9.01
CA LEU A 65 6.95 -3.78 -8.54
C LEU A 65 6.92 -2.65 -9.59
N ARG A 66 7.98 -2.51 -10.37
CA ARG A 66 8.12 -1.55 -11.48
C ARG A 66 7.63 -2.04 -12.83
N SER A 67 7.16 -3.28 -12.90
CA SER A 67 6.77 -3.87 -14.17
C SER A 67 5.50 -3.22 -14.71
N GLY A 68 5.30 -3.28 -16.03
CA GLY A 68 4.03 -2.90 -16.66
C GLY A 68 2.89 -3.88 -16.38
N SER A 69 3.18 -5.05 -15.79
CA SER A 69 2.20 -6.10 -15.50
C SER A 69 1.57 -5.89 -14.13
N SER A 70 0.25 -5.67 -14.11
CA SER A 70 -0.48 -5.56 -12.84
C SER A 70 -0.41 -6.84 -12.00
N GLU A 71 -0.29 -8.00 -12.65
CA GLU A 71 -0.11 -9.28 -11.94
C GLU A 71 1.21 -9.32 -11.17
N ASP A 72 2.32 -8.96 -11.84
CA ASP A 72 3.64 -8.95 -11.22
C ASP A 72 3.72 -7.94 -10.07
N ARG A 73 3.16 -6.73 -10.27
CA ARG A 73 3.10 -5.70 -9.21
C ARG A 73 2.32 -6.20 -8.00
N ARG A 74 1.14 -6.80 -8.20
CA ARG A 74 0.32 -7.33 -7.11
C ARG A 74 0.99 -8.46 -6.34
N VAL A 75 1.73 -9.35 -7.01
CA VAL A 75 2.53 -10.37 -6.32
C VAL A 75 3.61 -9.73 -5.46
N SER A 76 4.33 -8.73 -5.99
CA SER A 76 5.34 -8.00 -5.21
C SER A 76 4.75 -7.31 -3.98
N LEU A 77 3.61 -6.62 -4.15
CA LEU A 77 2.87 -5.97 -3.06
C LEU A 77 2.39 -6.97 -1.99
N LYS A 78 1.79 -8.10 -2.39
CA LYS A 78 1.31 -9.12 -1.43
C LYS A 78 2.47 -9.68 -0.59
N VAL A 79 3.60 -9.97 -1.23
CA VAL A 79 4.79 -10.45 -0.49
C VAL A 79 5.33 -9.40 0.48
N ALA A 80 5.39 -8.13 0.07
CA ALA A 80 5.79 -7.03 0.96
C ALA A 80 4.83 -6.87 2.14
N ARG A 81 3.51 -6.92 1.89
CA ARG A 81 2.45 -6.88 2.93
C ARG A 81 2.63 -7.99 3.96
N ASP A 82 2.93 -9.19 3.52
CA ASP A 82 3.01 -10.36 4.40
C ASP A 82 4.31 -10.41 5.22
N GLY A 83 5.26 -9.52 4.95
CA GLY A 83 6.44 -9.32 5.81
C GLY A 83 7.45 -10.43 5.77
N LEU A 84 7.44 -11.21 4.69
CA LEU A 84 8.50 -12.18 4.42
C LEU A 84 9.85 -11.47 4.21
N LEU A 85 9.81 -10.23 3.75
CA LEU A 85 10.95 -9.36 3.53
C LEU A 85 10.65 -7.96 4.09
N ASP A 86 11.66 -7.33 4.70
CA ASP A 86 11.57 -5.96 5.18
C ASP A 86 12.31 -5.02 4.22
N PHE A 87 11.57 -4.10 3.61
CA PHE A 87 12.10 -3.09 2.69
C PHE A 87 12.11 -1.69 3.31
N SER A 88 11.89 -1.58 4.62
CA SER A 88 11.86 -0.31 5.38
C SER A 88 13.08 0.59 5.19
N CYS A 89 14.24 0.02 4.83
CA CYS A 89 15.49 0.75 4.60
C CYS A 89 15.73 1.12 3.12
N SER A 90 14.85 0.73 2.20
CA SER A 90 15.01 1.00 0.76
C SER A 90 14.18 2.19 0.32
N ASP A 91 14.81 3.34 0.12
CA ASP A 91 14.14 4.55 -0.38
C ASP A 91 13.49 4.33 -1.74
N SER A 92 14.16 3.60 -2.62
CA SER A 92 13.60 3.24 -3.92
C SER A 92 12.32 2.41 -3.81
N PHE A 93 12.25 1.49 -2.85
CA PHE A 93 11.06 0.65 -2.66
C PHE A 93 9.91 1.46 -2.07
N VAL A 94 10.20 2.29 -1.07
CA VAL A 94 9.20 3.17 -0.46
C VAL A 94 8.68 4.21 -1.45
N GLU A 95 9.56 4.79 -2.28
CA GLU A 95 9.17 5.69 -3.37
C GLU A 95 8.18 5.03 -4.33
N GLU A 96 8.48 3.81 -4.77
CA GLU A 96 7.61 3.06 -5.67
C GLU A 96 6.26 2.71 -5.01
N LEU A 97 6.26 2.35 -3.73
CA LEU A 97 5.02 2.13 -2.97
C LEU A 97 4.18 3.41 -2.89
N ILE A 98 4.80 4.58 -2.68
CA ILE A 98 4.08 5.86 -2.64
C ILE A 98 3.47 6.14 -4.02
N ASN A 99 4.23 5.97 -5.11
CA ASN A 99 3.71 6.15 -6.47
C ASN A 99 2.52 5.22 -6.74
N ILE A 100 2.64 3.93 -6.44
CA ILE A 100 1.55 2.95 -6.62
C ILE A 100 0.35 3.27 -5.73
N SER A 101 0.57 3.82 -4.53
CA SER A 101 -0.52 4.23 -3.64
C SER A 101 -1.37 5.37 -4.19
N ILE A 102 -0.90 6.08 -5.21
CA ILE A 102 -1.57 7.23 -5.84
C ILE A 102 -2.04 6.89 -7.27
N ASP A 103 -1.21 6.22 -8.08
CA ASP A 103 -1.43 5.99 -9.52
C ASP A 103 -1.61 4.50 -9.89
N GLY A 104 -1.60 3.60 -8.90
CA GLY A 104 -1.92 2.19 -9.12
C GLY A 104 -3.40 1.99 -9.49
N ASN A 105 -3.74 0.77 -9.91
CA ASN A 105 -5.17 0.39 -9.95
C ASN A 105 -5.74 0.26 -8.53
N GLU A 106 -7.06 0.10 -8.41
CA GLU A 106 -7.77 0.06 -7.12
C GLU A 106 -7.17 -0.95 -6.12
N GLU A 107 -6.88 -2.18 -6.55
CA GLU A 107 -6.28 -3.21 -5.68
C GLU A 107 -4.84 -2.86 -5.30
N GLU A 108 -4.05 -2.37 -6.25
CA GLU A 108 -2.65 -1.97 -6.03
C GLU A 108 -2.55 -0.79 -5.05
N MET A 109 -3.40 0.22 -5.21
CA MET A 109 -3.48 1.36 -4.29
C MET A 109 -3.83 0.91 -2.87
N LEU A 110 -4.85 0.07 -2.72
CA LEU A 110 -5.25 -0.45 -1.41
C LEU A 110 -4.13 -1.23 -0.73
N LEU A 111 -3.44 -2.10 -1.47
CA LEU A 111 -2.30 -2.86 -0.96
C LEU A 111 -1.15 -1.93 -0.54
N ALA A 112 -0.74 -1.01 -1.41
CA ALA A 112 0.37 -0.10 -1.14
C ALA A 112 0.09 0.81 0.07
N ARG A 113 -1.11 1.41 0.14
CA ARG A 113 -1.55 2.22 1.29
C ARG A 113 -1.56 1.39 2.58
N GLY A 114 -2.07 0.16 2.51
CA GLY A 114 -2.09 -0.77 3.65
C GLY A 114 -0.69 -1.11 4.16
N ILE A 115 0.28 -1.34 3.27
CA ILE A 115 1.68 -1.58 3.64
C ILE A 115 2.28 -0.35 4.33
N LEU A 116 2.16 0.82 3.69
CA LEU A 116 2.74 2.07 4.21
C LEU A 116 2.19 2.42 5.59
N ALA A 117 0.88 2.28 5.81
CA ALA A 117 0.24 2.54 7.10
C ALA A 117 0.58 1.49 8.17
N SER A 118 0.41 0.20 7.86
CA SER A 118 0.61 -0.87 8.85
C SER A 118 2.05 -1.01 9.31
N ARG A 119 3.01 -0.64 8.46
CA ARG A 119 4.45 -0.74 8.76
C ARG A 119 5.09 0.58 9.14
N GLY A 120 4.40 1.71 9.01
CA GLY A 120 4.95 3.04 9.27
C GLY A 120 6.13 3.41 8.37
N TRP A 121 6.18 2.87 7.15
CA TRP A 121 7.36 3.01 6.27
C TRP A 121 7.56 4.43 5.72
N THR A 122 6.61 5.34 5.92
CA THR A 122 6.75 6.78 5.61
C THR A 122 7.28 7.60 6.79
N SER A 123 7.34 7.04 8.01
CA SER A 123 7.77 7.77 9.20
C SER A 123 9.22 8.22 9.08
N GLY A 124 9.48 9.52 9.27
CA GLY A 124 10.80 10.12 9.15
C GLY A 124 11.27 10.34 7.70
N ARG A 125 10.37 10.24 6.72
CA ARG A 125 10.66 10.41 5.28
C ARG A 125 9.87 11.57 4.66
N ASP A 126 9.59 12.61 5.45
CA ASP A 126 8.73 13.73 5.06
C ASP A 126 9.22 14.42 3.77
N GLU A 127 10.53 14.54 3.57
CA GLU A 127 11.12 15.11 2.35
C GLU A 127 10.83 14.25 1.11
N LEU A 128 10.97 12.93 1.22
CA LEU A 128 10.68 11.99 0.12
C LEU A 128 9.20 12.04 -0.24
N VAL A 129 8.33 11.96 0.78
CA VAL A 129 6.87 12.04 0.60
C VAL A 129 6.48 13.37 -0.05
N GLY A 130 6.99 14.49 0.49
CA GLY A 130 6.70 15.83 -0.03
C GLY A 130 7.15 15.99 -1.48
N LYS A 131 8.33 15.48 -1.84
CA LYS A 131 8.82 15.50 -3.23
C LYS A 131 7.89 14.74 -4.17
N ILE A 132 7.49 13.51 -3.83
CA ILE A 132 6.63 12.69 -4.68
C ILE A 132 5.25 13.33 -4.83
N VAL A 133 4.63 13.73 -3.72
CA VAL A 133 3.32 14.40 -3.72
C VAL A 133 3.38 15.68 -4.58
N SER A 134 4.41 16.51 -4.41
CA SER A 134 4.56 17.73 -5.22
C SER A 134 4.66 17.46 -6.72
N GLY A 135 5.23 16.31 -7.12
CA GLY A 135 5.29 15.87 -8.51
C GLY A 135 3.92 15.54 -9.09
N PHE A 136 3.05 14.88 -8.32
CA PHE A 136 1.65 14.67 -8.73
C PHE A 136 0.88 16.00 -8.82
N CYS A 137 1.24 16.98 -7.98
CA CYS A 137 0.59 18.30 -7.98
C CYS A 137 1.03 19.24 -9.11
N SER A 138 2.22 19.05 -9.69
CA SER A 138 2.77 20.00 -10.67
C SER A 138 2.16 19.89 -12.07
N ASP A 139 1.52 18.75 -12.40
CA ASP A 139 1.25 18.37 -13.78
C ASP A 139 -0.18 18.66 -14.27
N GLY A 140 -0.88 19.59 -13.63
CA GLY A 140 -2.29 19.85 -13.92
C GLY A 140 -3.14 18.71 -13.38
N MET A 141 -3.39 18.77 -12.08
CA MET A 141 -4.01 17.69 -11.33
C MET A 141 -5.48 17.50 -11.73
N ASP A 142 -5.81 16.31 -12.24
CA ASP A 142 -7.20 15.92 -12.46
C ASP A 142 -7.88 15.49 -11.15
N TYR A 143 -9.21 15.35 -11.19
CA TYR A 143 -10.02 14.93 -10.05
C TYR A 143 -9.52 13.64 -9.39
N TYR A 144 -9.13 12.63 -10.18
CA TYR A 144 -8.74 11.32 -9.66
C TYR A 144 -7.39 11.38 -8.95
N THR A 145 -6.44 12.11 -9.54
CA THR A 145 -5.13 12.36 -8.95
C THR A 145 -5.28 13.15 -7.64
N TYR A 146 -6.13 14.19 -7.64
CA TYR A 146 -6.42 14.97 -6.44
C TYR A 146 -7.02 14.10 -5.32
N LYS A 147 -8.00 13.28 -5.66
CA LYS A 147 -8.62 12.33 -4.74
C LYS A 147 -7.60 11.34 -4.18
N ASN A 148 -6.80 10.72 -5.04
CA ASN A 148 -5.86 9.67 -4.64
C ASN A 148 -4.73 10.22 -3.77
N VAL A 149 -4.22 11.42 -4.05
CA VAL A 149 -3.24 12.11 -3.19
C VAL A 149 -3.85 12.41 -1.82
N GLY A 150 -5.08 12.93 -1.76
CA GLY A 150 -5.77 13.22 -0.51
C GLY A 150 -5.97 11.97 0.34
N GLU A 151 -6.47 10.88 -0.26
CA GLU A 151 -6.64 9.58 0.41
C GLU A 151 -5.32 9.02 0.93
N PHE A 152 -4.24 9.11 0.13
CA PHE A 152 -2.91 8.70 0.56
C PHE A 152 -2.44 9.50 1.78
N LEU A 153 -2.55 10.84 1.75
CA LEU A 153 -2.11 11.72 2.83
C LEU A 153 -2.89 11.47 4.14
N CYS A 154 -4.19 11.21 4.04
CA CYS A 154 -5.03 10.78 5.17
C CYS A 154 -4.53 9.46 5.78
N VAL A 155 -4.16 8.49 4.94
CA VAL A 155 -3.69 7.16 5.39
C VAL A 155 -2.36 7.25 6.14
N ILE A 156 -1.43 8.09 5.69
CA ILE A 156 -0.09 8.17 6.29
C ILE A 156 0.01 9.17 7.46
N GLY A 157 -1.05 9.92 7.77
CA GLY A 157 -1.05 10.94 8.83
C GLY A 157 -0.20 12.18 8.51
N GLY A 158 -0.07 12.53 7.23
CA GLY A 158 0.76 13.65 6.76
C GLY A 158 0.07 15.02 6.90
N GLU A 159 -0.24 15.45 8.12
CA GLU A 159 -1.07 16.63 8.41
C GLU A 159 -0.70 17.89 7.63
N SER A 160 0.57 18.27 7.60
CA SER A 160 1.04 19.49 6.93
C SER A 160 0.90 19.42 5.41
N LEU A 161 1.16 18.25 4.82
CA LEU A 161 0.99 18.01 3.40
C LEU A 161 -0.50 17.94 3.03
N LEU A 162 -1.33 17.37 3.90
CA LEU A 162 -2.78 17.33 3.71
C LEU A 162 -3.40 18.73 3.76
N GLU A 163 -2.97 19.58 4.69
CA GLU A 163 -3.41 20.98 4.75
C GLU A 163 -3.01 21.74 3.48
N ALA A 164 -1.79 21.52 2.98
CA ALA A 164 -1.34 22.12 1.72
C ALA A 164 -2.15 21.61 0.52
N HIS A 165 -2.48 20.31 0.50
CA HIS A 165 -3.29 19.67 -0.53
C HIS A 165 -4.73 20.23 -0.57
N ILE A 166 -5.36 20.39 0.61
CA ILE A 166 -6.70 20.99 0.74
C ILE A 166 -6.70 22.42 0.18
N LYS A 167 -5.73 23.27 0.57
CA LYS A 167 -5.61 24.64 0.05
C LYS A 167 -5.43 24.70 -1.46
N LEU A 168 -4.73 23.72 -2.02
CA LEU A 168 -4.57 23.59 -3.47
C LEU A 168 -5.92 23.27 -4.13
N GLY A 169 -6.72 22.39 -3.55
CA GLY A 169 -8.06 22.06 -4.06
C GLY A 169 -9.06 23.21 -3.94
N GLU A 170 -9.05 23.96 -2.83
CA GLU A 170 -9.90 25.15 -2.63
C GLU A 170 -9.66 26.24 -3.68
N GLY A 171 -8.44 26.33 -4.22
CA GLY A 171 -8.07 27.26 -5.28
C GLY A 171 -8.33 26.76 -6.70
N SER A 172 -8.87 25.55 -6.87
CA SER A 172 -9.10 24.93 -8.19
C SER A 172 -10.23 25.64 -8.96
N GLN A 173 -10.17 25.53 -10.29
CA GLN A 173 -11.27 25.93 -11.18
C GLN A 173 -12.26 24.78 -11.44
N ASP A 174 -11.93 23.57 -11.00
CA ASP A 174 -12.77 22.37 -11.08
C ASP A 174 -13.65 22.29 -9.82
N GLU A 175 -14.96 22.40 -9.99
CA GLU A 175 -15.94 22.39 -8.90
C GLU A 175 -15.92 21.05 -8.12
N ASP A 176 -15.65 19.93 -8.78
CA ASP A 176 -15.60 18.61 -8.14
C ASP A 176 -14.37 18.49 -7.21
N ILE A 177 -13.24 19.10 -7.61
CA ILE A 177 -12.05 19.20 -6.77
C ILE A 177 -12.30 20.11 -5.57
N VAL A 178 -13.00 21.23 -5.77
CA VAL A 178 -13.36 22.16 -4.68
C VAL A 178 -14.29 21.47 -3.68
N GLU A 179 -15.29 20.71 -4.13
CA GLU A 179 -16.17 19.93 -3.26
C GLU A 179 -15.35 18.93 -2.43
N LEU A 180 -14.46 18.16 -3.07
CA LEU A 180 -13.63 17.18 -2.37
C LEU A 180 -12.66 17.82 -1.35
N ALA A 181 -12.13 19.01 -1.64
CA ALA A 181 -11.30 19.78 -0.71
C ALA A 181 -12.08 20.15 0.57
N ASN A 182 -13.33 20.57 0.42
CA ASN A 182 -14.21 20.89 1.54
C ASN A 182 -14.53 19.66 2.38
N ASP A 183 -14.80 18.52 1.75
CA ASP A 183 -15.04 17.25 2.44
C ASP A 183 -13.81 16.80 3.25
N LEU A 184 -12.62 16.85 2.64
CA LEU A 184 -11.36 16.55 3.32
C LEU A 184 -11.12 17.48 4.52
N SER A 185 -11.37 18.78 4.36
CA SER A 185 -11.26 19.79 5.43
C SER A 185 -12.20 19.47 6.61
N LEU A 186 -13.46 19.14 6.33
CA LEU A 186 -14.44 18.76 7.37
C LEU A 186 -14.05 17.51 8.15
N HIS A 187 -13.45 16.53 7.47
CA HIS A 187 -12.95 15.31 8.11
C HIS A 187 -11.66 15.55 8.90
N PHE A 188 -10.78 16.43 8.41
CA PHE A 188 -9.49 16.74 9.03
C PHE A 188 -9.63 17.57 10.32
N PHE A 189 -10.51 18.58 10.35
CA PHE A 189 -10.66 19.48 11.50
C PHE A 189 -11.68 19.02 12.57
N ARG A 190 -12.31 17.85 12.39
CA ARG A 190 -13.29 17.29 13.35
C ARG A 190 -12.84 16.00 14.04
N GLY A 191 -11.66 15.45 13.70
CA GLY A 191 -11.01 14.35 14.42
C GLY A 191 -10.19 14.85 15.59
#